data_AF-A0A535CK03-F1
#
_entry.id   AF-A0A535CK03-F1
#
_cell.length_a   1.000
_cell.length_b   1.000
_cell.length_c   1.000
_cell.angle_alpha   90.00
_cell.angle_beta   90.00
_cell.angle_gamma   90.00
#
_symmetry.space_group_name_H-M   'P 1'
#
loop_
_entity.id
_entity.type
_entity.pdbx_description
1 polymer ?
#
loop_
_entity_poly.entity_id
_entity_poly.type
_entity_poly.pdbx_seq_one_letter_code
_entity_poly.pdbx_strand_id
1 'polypeptide(L)'
;MHSSMMGKVEKAMRYAHEPDRVKLQRFEAIFSGDNGSHRISLDDERWQCDCHLFATAGGCAHTLAAQKMLDPMLSEHARETTLYSHVEQVTAGV
;
A
#
# COMPACT_ATOMS: atom_id res chain seq x y z
N MET A 1 -34.93 -19.05 7.83
CA MET A 1 -34.24 -18.50 6.64
C MET A 1 -33.58 -17.13 6.91
N HIS A 2 -34.23 -16.18 7.60
CA HIS A 2 -33.62 -14.89 8.00
C HIS A 2 -32.35 -15.02 8.87
N SER A 3 -32.27 -16.04 9.73
CA SER A 3 -31.09 -16.34 10.55
C SER A 3 -29.81 -16.58 9.74
N SER A 4 -29.93 -17.11 8.50
CA SER A 4 -28.78 -17.38 7.64
C SER A 4 -28.15 -16.11 7.05
N MET A 5 -28.91 -15.02 6.94
CA MET A 5 -28.41 -13.74 6.41
C MET A 5 -27.79 -12.89 7.50
N MET A 6 -28.43 -12.81 8.68
CA MET A 6 -27.86 -12.16 9.87
C MET A 6 -26.46 -12.71 10.19
N GLY A 7 -26.32 -14.05 10.23
CA GLY A 7 -25.01 -14.68 10.46
C GLY A 7 -23.97 -14.42 9.35
N LYS A 8 -24.39 -14.10 8.12
CA LYS A 8 -23.45 -13.68 7.05
C LYS A 8 -22.96 -12.25 7.26
N VAL A 9 -23.84 -11.36 7.71
CA VAL A 9 -23.48 -9.97 8.06
C VAL A 9 -22.51 -9.96 9.24
N GLU A 10 -22.81 -10.69 10.32
CA GLU A 10 -21.90 -10.82 11.48
C GLU A 10 -20.52 -11.33 11.06
N LYS A 11 -20.47 -12.36 10.20
CA LYS A 11 -19.21 -12.87 9.65
C LYS A 11 -18.47 -11.82 8.85
N ALA A 12 -19.15 -11.08 7.98
CA ALA A 12 -18.53 -10.02 7.19
C ALA A 12 -17.94 -8.91 8.07
N MET A 13 -18.68 -8.46 9.09
CA MET A 13 -18.21 -7.47 10.07
C MET A 13 -16.99 -7.98 10.84
N ARG A 14 -16.99 -9.25 11.26
CA ARG A 14 -15.80 -9.85 11.88
C ARG A 14 -14.61 -9.88 10.92
N TYR A 15 -14.79 -10.32 9.68
CA TYR A 15 -13.70 -10.41 8.70
C TYR A 15 -13.08 -9.04 8.37
N ALA A 16 -13.88 -7.96 8.42
CA ALA A 16 -13.37 -6.60 8.24
C ALA A 16 -12.34 -6.18 9.32
N HIS A 17 -12.36 -6.80 10.51
CA HIS A 17 -11.38 -6.57 11.57
C HIS A 17 -10.19 -7.54 11.53
N GLU A 18 -10.14 -8.44 10.54
CA GLU A 18 -9.09 -9.45 10.37
C GLU A 18 -8.41 -9.26 9.00
N PRO A 19 -7.69 -8.14 8.78
CA PRO A 19 -7.22 -7.71 7.45
C PRO A 19 -6.25 -8.71 6.78
N ASP A 20 -5.53 -9.52 7.57
CA ASP A 20 -4.64 -10.57 7.07
C ASP A 20 -5.35 -11.66 6.24
N ARG A 21 -6.70 -11.74 6.34
CA ARG A 21 -7.52 -12.65 5.53
C ARG A 21 -7.53 -12.29 4.04
N VAL A 22 -7.17 -11.06 3.70
CA VAL A 22 -7.14 -10.57 2.32
C VAL A 22 -5.69 -10.36 1.90
N LYS A 23 -5.34 -10.84 0.70
CA LYS A 23 -4.05 -10.52 0.07
C LYS A 23 -4.28 -9.78 -1.23
N LEU A 24 -3.63 -8.62 -1.35
CA LEU A 24 -3.70 -7.79 -2.55
C LEU A 24 -2.73 -8.34 -3.60
N GLN A 25 -3.28 -8.74 -4.75
CA GLN A 25 -2.48 -9.16 -5.91
C GLN A 25 -2.19 -7.97 -6.83
N ARG A 26 -3.20 -7.12 -7.04
CA ARG A 26 -3.11 -5.88 -7.81
C ARG A 26 -3.89 -4.77 -7.13
N PHE A 27 -3.40 -3.55 -7.26
CA PHE A 27 -4.03 -2.36 -6.71
C PHE A 27 -3.72 -1.15 -7.61
N GLU A 28 -4.69 -0.25 -7.75
CA GLU A 28 -4.51 1.05 -8.39
C GLU A 28 -5.35 2.08 -7.65
N ALA A 29 -4.77 3.25 -7.38
CA ALA A 29 -5.47 4.36 -6.75
C ALA A 29 -4.88 5.70 -7.18
N ILE A 30 -5.63 6.76 -6.90
CA ILE A 30 -5.13 8.13 -6.90
C ILE A 30 -4.85 8.54 -5.46
N PHE A 31 -3.61 8.88 -5.18
CA PHE A 31 -3.17 9.37 -3.89
C PHE A 31 -3.14 10.91 -3.91
N SER A 32 -3.91 11.55 -3.05
CA SER A 32 -3.89 13.00 -2.89
C SER A 32 -2.83 13.40 -1.87
N GLY A 33 -1.71 13.93 -2.35
CA GLY A 33 -0.64 14.50 -1.53
C GLY A 33 -0.64 16.02 -1.54
N ASP A 34 0.26 16.62 -0.76
CA ASP A 34 0.39 18.08 -0.64
C ASP A 34 0.78 18.76 -1.97
N ASN A 35 1.52 18.05 -2.82
CA ASN A 35 2.03 18.56 -4.11
C ASN A 35 1.21 18.04 -5.31
N GLY A 36 -0.03 17.61 -5.08
CA GLY A 36 -0.93 17.14 -6.12
C GLY A 36 -1.35 15.69 -5.98
N SER A 37 -2.14 15.23 -6.95
CA SER A 37 -2.63 13.87 -7.01
C SER A 37 -1.73 13.00 -7.87
N HIS A 38 -1.39 11.84 -7.35
CA HIS A 38 -0.47 10.90 -7.99
C HIS A 38 -1.13 9.54 -8.17
N ARG A 39 -1.00 8.93 -9.35
CA ARG A 39 -1.40 7.55 -9.53
C ARG A 39 -0.38 6.66 -8.82
N ILE A 40 -0.90 5.74 -8.00
CA ILE A 40 -0.12 4.66 -7.39
C ILE A 40 -0.69 3.32 -7.82
N SER A 41 0.18 2.34 -8.02
CA SER A 41 -0.23 0.97 -8.30
C SER A 41 0.70 -0.05 -7.65
N LEU A 42 0.17 -1.26 -7.50
CA LEU A 42 0.89 -2.47 -7.15
C LEU A 42 0.53 -3.52 -8.19
N ASP A 43 1.54 -4.09 -8.86
CA ASP A 43 1.38 -5.26 -9.72
C ASP A 43 2.62 -6.14 -9.63
N ASP A 44 2.42 -7.45 -9.54
CA ASP A 44 3.49 -8.45 -9.35
C ASP A 44 4.46 -8.03 -8.23
N GLU A 45 3.88 -7.67 -7.08
CA GLU A 45 4.58 -7.21 -5.86
C GLU A 45 5.39 -5.91 -6.01
N ARG A 46 5.36 -5.26 -7.17
CA ARG A 46 6.08 -4.02 -7.45
C ARG A 46 5.17 -2.82 -7.37
N TRP A 47 5.57 -1.86 -6.54
CA TRP A 47 4.91 -0.56 -6.48
C TRP A 47 5.32 0.33 -7.65
N GLN A 48 4.42 1.21 -8.05
CA GLN A 48 4.71 2.33 -8.94
C GLN A 48 4.02 3.59 -8.44
N CYS A 49 4.63 4.73 -8.71
CA CYS A 49 4.02 6.04 -8.57
C CYS A 49 4.51 6.96 -9.68
N ASP A 50 3.64 7.82 -10.19
CA ASP A 50 3.96 8.79 -11.24
C ASP A 50 4.70 10.05 -10.72
N CYS A 51 4.99 10.14 -9.42
CA CYS A 51 5.68 11.30 -8.85
C CYS A 51 7.19 11.31 -9.16
N HIS A 52 7.78 12.51 -9.16
CA HIS A 52 9.19 12.68 -9.49
C HIS A 52 10.16 11.91 -8.59
N LEU A 53 9.92 11.88 -7.27
CA LEU A 53 10.78 11.16 -6.33
C LEU A 53 10.78 9.65 -6.61
N PHE A 54 9.65 9.09 -7.00
CA PHE A 54 9.57 7.67 -7.32
C PHE A 54 10.43 7.33 -8.54
N ALA A 55 10.41 8.19 -9.57
CA ALA A 55 11.23 8.01 -10.77
C ALA A 55 12.74 7.99 -10.49
N THR A 56 13.20 8.67 -9.43
CA THR A 56 14.63 8.72 -9.07
C THR A 56 15.03 7.71 -7.99
N ALA A 57 14.15 7.45 -7.02
CA ALA A 57 14.46 6.64 -5.85
C ALA A 57 13.85 5.22 -5.88
N GLY A 58 12.90 4.94 -6.78
CA GLY A 58 12.13 3.69 -6.79
C GLY A 58 11.09 3.59 -5.66
N GLY A 59 10.95 4.63 -4.85
CA GLY A 59 10.05 4.72 -3.70
C GLY A 59 9.74 6.19 -3.41
N CYS A 60 8.56 6.46 -2.83
CA CYS A 60 8.16 7.82 -2.47
C CYS A 60 7.23 7.80 -1.27
N ALA A 61 6.89 8.99 -0.75
CA ALA A 61 5.96 9.12 0.38
C ALA A 61 4.58 8.48 0.09
N HIS A 62 4.10 8.53 -1.16
CA HIS A 62 2.80 7.97 -1.54
C HIS A 62 2.79 6.44 -1.47
N THR A 63 3.77 5.78 -2.08
CA THR A 63 3.85 4.31 -2.03
C THR A 63 4.19 3.83 -0.63
N LEU A 64 5.07 4.53 0.10
CA LEU A 64 5.35 4.20 1.50
C LEU A 64 4.11 4.32 2.38
N ALA A 65 3.31 5.39 2.23
CA ALA A 65 2.06 5.54 2.96
C ALA A 65 1.06 4.43 2.62
N ALA A 66 0.88 4.12 1.33
CA ALA A 66 0.01 3.03 0.89
C ALA A 66 0.46 1.66 1.44
N GLN A 67 1.77 1.39 1.44
CA GLN A 67 2.35 0.20 2.07
C GLN A 67 1.99 0.10 3.54
N LYS A 68 2.10 1.20 4.31
CA LYS A 68 1.75 1.21 5.74
C LYS A 68 0.25 1.06 5.99
N MET A 69 -0.59 1.66 5.14
CA MET A 69 -2.05 1.51 5.24
C MET A 69 -2.51 0.07 4.96
N LEU A 70 -1.81 -0.63 4.06
CA LEU A 70 -2.19 -1.94 3.55
C LEU A 70 -1.31 -3.08 4.08
N ASP A 71 -0.41 -2.82 5.02
CA ASP A 71 0.65 -3.74 5.48
C ASP A 71 0.18 -5.19 5.74
N PRO A 72 -0.94 -5.45 6.44
CA PRO A 72 -1.42 -6.80 6.70
C PRO A 72 -1.83 -7.56 5.41
N MET A 73 -2.19 -6.81 4.37
CA MET A 73 -2.72 -7.33 3.09
C MET A 73 -1.64 -7.54 2.03
N LEU A 74 -0.40 -7.12 2.30
CA LEU A 74 0.73 -7.21 1.38
C LEU A 74 1.54 -8.49 1.61
N SER A 75 2.32 -8.87 0.60
CA SER A 75 3.40 -9.83 0.76
C SER A 75 4.60 -9.17 1.45
N GLU A 76 5.60 -9.97 1.83
CA GLU A 76 6.84 -9.44 2.40
C GLU A 76 7.54 -8.50 1.42
N HIS A 77 7.70 -8.91 0.16
CA HIS A 77 8.35 -8.10 -0.87
C HIS A 77 7.58 -6.80 -1.15
N ALA A 78 6.25 -6.86 -1.24
CA ALA A 78 5.44 -5.66 -1.46
C ALA A 78 5.46 -4.65 -0.30
N ARG A 79 5.99 -5.02 0.88
CA ARG A 79 6.20 -4.08 2.01
C ARG A 79 7.56 -3.39 1.99
N GLU A 80 8.48 -3.85 1.15
CA GLU A 80 9.82 -3.25 1.04
C GLU A 80 9.74 -1.89 0.34
N THR A 81 10.66 -0.99 0.70
CA THR A 81 10.76 0.34 0.10
C THR A 81 12.20 0.78 -0.04
N THR A 82 12.55 1.21 -1.24
CA THR A 82 13.88 1.77 -1.56
C THR A 82 14.05 3.20 -1.02
N LEU A 83 12.97 3.82 -0.55
CA LEU A 83 13.00 5.19 -0.05
C LEU A 83 13.90 5.34 1.18
N TYR A 84 13.94 4.34 2.08
CA TYR A 84 14.81 4.39 3.25
C TYR A 84 16.30 4.43 2.86
N SER A 85 16.72 3.54 1.95
CA SER A 85 18.10 3.56 1.44
C SER A 85 18.43 4.86 0.70
N HIS A 86 17.47 5.43 -0.03
CA HIS A 86 17.69 6.71 -0.71
C HIS A 86 17.90 7.85 0.28
N VAL A 87 17.14 7.88 1.38
CA VAL A 87 17.32 8.87 2.45
C VAL A 87 18.72 8.73 3.07
N GLU A 88 19.16 7.52 3.38
CA GLU A 88 20.50 7.27 3.93
C GLU A 88 21.63 7.74 2.99
N GLN A 89 21.49 7.50 1.69
CA GLN A 89 22.46 7.97 0.69
C GLN A 89 22.53 9.49 0.60
N VAL A 90 21.37 10.17 0.66
CA VAL A 90 21.30 11.63 0.60
C VAL A 90 21.84 12.26 1.88
N THR A 91 21.59 11.68 3.05
CA THR A 91 22.05 12.23 4.34
C THR A 91 23.52 11.91 4.64
N ALA A 92 24.05 10.79 4.16
CA ALA A 92 25.47 10.44 4.34
C ALA A 92 26.41 11.27 3.44
N GLY A 93 25.87 11.96 2.43
CA GLY A 93 26.62 12.87 1.55
C GLY A 93 26.68 14.33 2.02
N VAL A 94 26.16 14.64 3.22
CA VAL A 94 26.17 15.96 3.88
C VAL A 94 27.09 15.91 5.10
#